data_AF-A0A8S3SI09-F1
#
_entry.id   AF-A0A8S3SI09-F1
#
_cell.length_a   1.000
_cell.length_b   1.000
_cell.length_c   1.000
_cell.angle_alpha   90.00
_cell.angle_beta   90.00
_cell.angle_gamma   90.00
#
_symmetry.space_group_name_H-M   'P 1'
#
loop_
_entity.id
_entity.type
_entity.pdbx_description
1 polymer ?
#
loop_
_entity_poly.entity_id
_entity_poly.type
_entity_poly.pdbx_seq_one_letter_code
_entity_poly.pdbx_strand_id
1 'polypeptide(L)'
;MLTAFCDFKSAFNTACMNGEAEIVQLLIVNVNHKIFDAQKAMLSTCIKGWEEIAVLLLDNFEHTQLDICNALIEACRHGEIDVVQAILRKIKHHNLLDIKTALNGACENHMHEDLVLWILKNIDHEQLDLTNVRRKAVRHNWRKFNFKYQR
;
A
#
# COMPACT_ATOMS: atom_id res chain seq x y z
N MET A 1 31.65 -9.45 14.42
CA MET A 1 30.28 -9.40 14.96
C MET A 1 29.40 -8.37 14.24
N LEU A 2 29.91 -7.19 13.85
CA LEU A 2 29.14 -6.21 13.06
C LEU A 2 28.82 -6.62 11.61
N THR A 3 29.66 -7.44 10.98
CA THR A 3 29.48 -7.85 9.57
C THR A 3 28.22 -8.69 9.33
N ALA A 4 27.89 -9.61 10.25
CA ALA A 4 26.70 -10.45 10.13
C ALA A 4 25.38 -9.64 10.17
N PHE A 5 25.35 -8.50 10.86
CA PHE A 5 24.16 -7.63 10.90
C PHE A 5 23.93 -6.86 9.60
N CYS A 6 25.01 -6.51 8.87
CA CYS A 6 24.93 -5.92 7.54
C CYS A 6 24.23 -6.88 6.56
N ASP A 7 24.57 -8.18 6.68
CA ASP A 7 24.13 -9.22 5.77
C ASP A 7 22.63 -9.48 5.92
N PHE A 8 22.10 -9.58 7.14
CA PHE A 8 20.66 -9.81 7.35
C PHE A 8 19.79 -8.63 6.92
N LYS A 9 20.21 -7.38 7.16
CA LYS A 9 19.46 -6.21 6.69
C LYS A 9 19.41 -6.16 5.17
N SER A 10 20.53 -6.45 4.49
CA SER A 10 20.55 -6.51 3.03
C SER A 10 19.70 -7.65 2.50
N ALA A 11 19.84 -8.85 3.06
CA ALA A 11 19.07 -10.03 2.65
C ALA A 11 17.56 -9.79 2.79
N PHE A 12 17.12 -9.20 3.90
CA PHE A 12 15.72 -8.85 4.13
C PHE A 12 15.18 -7.89 3.07
N ASN A 13 15.91 -6.82 2.77
CA ASN A 13 15.49 -5.86 1.76
C ASN A 13 15.44 -6.49 0.36
N THR A 14 16.42 -7.32 0.00
CA THR A 14 16.43 -8.03 -1.28
C THR A 14 15.27 -8.99 -1.40
N ALA A 15 14.99 -9.79 -0.37
CA ALA A 15 13.86 -10.71 -0.33
C ALA A 15 12.51 -9.96 -0.48
N CYS A 16 12.35 -8.84 0.25
CA CYS A 16 11.17 -7.97 0.12
C CYS A 16 11.02 -7.40 -1.30
N MET A 17 12.12 -6.99 -1.93
CA MET A 17 12.08 -6.46 -3.30
C MET A 17 11.75 -7.53 -4.35
N ASN A 18 12.24 -8.76 -4.15
CA ASN A 18 12.10 -9.85 -5.10
C ASN A 18 10.79 -10.65 -4.94
N GLY A 19 10.04 -10.44 -3.85
CA GLY A 19 8.81 -11.20 -3.61
C GLY A 19 9.05 -12.55 -2.92
N GLU A 20 10.19 -12.73 -2.26
CA GLU A 20 10.59 -14.00 -1.62
C GLU A 20 9.97 -14.12 -0.22
N ALA A 21 8.65 -14.34 -0.17
CA ALA A 21 7.86 -14.33 1.07
C ALA A 21 8.37 -15.31 2.13
N GLU A 22 8.80 -16.52 1.74
CA GLU A 22 9.33 -17.51 2.68
C GLU A 22 10.63 -17.03 3.33
N ILE A 23 11.50 -16.37 2.57
CA ILE A 23 12.76 -15.81 3.09
C ILE A 23 12.47 -14.64 4.02
N VAL A 24 11.52 -13.76 3.66
CA VAL A 24 11.06 -12.68 4.54
C VAL A 24 10.54 -13.24 5.86
N GLN A 25 9.68 -14.26 5.83
CA GLN A 25 9.14 -14.89 7.03
C GLN A 25 10.24 -15.52 7.89
N LEU A 26 11.16 -16.26 7.29
CA LEU A 26 12.30 -16.85 8.01
C LEU A 26 13.15 -15.79 8.70
N LEU A 27 13.41 -14.67 8.04
CA LEU A 27 14.18 -13.56 8.61
C LEU A 27 13.43 -12.88 9.75
N ILE A 28 12.12 -12.65 9.63
CA ILE A 28 11.30 -12.05 10.71
C ILE A 28 11.32 -12.92 11.97
N VAL A 29 11.23 -14.24 11.83
CA VAL A 29 11.16 -15.18 12.97
C VAL A 29 12.52 -15.35 13.65
N ASN A 30 13.61 -15.40 12.89
CA ASN A 30 14.93 -15.80 13.42
C ASN A 30 15.86 -14.62 13.74
N VAL A 31 15.51 -13.41 13.31
CA VAL A 31 16.38 -12.23 13.43
C VAL A 31 15.65 -11.14 14.21
N ASN A 32 16.41 -10.37 15.00
CA ASN A 32 15.85 -9.24 15.75
C ASN A 32 15.23 -8.21 14.79
N HIS A 33 13.92 -8.00 14.84
CA HIS A 33 13.20 -7.07 13.96
C HIS A 33 13.76 -5.62 13.97
N LYS A 34 14.43 -5.18 15.04
CA LYS A 34 14.99 -3.82 15.16
C LYS A 34 16.11 -3.50 14.16
N ILE A 35 16.73 -4.49 13.53
CA ILE A 35 17.73 -4.25 12.47
C ILE A 35 17.11 -4.05 11.09
N PHE A 36 15.84 -4.40 10.92
CA PHE A 36 15.15 -4.24 9.64
C PHE A 36 14.65 -2.82 9.44
N ASP A 37 14.72 -2.37 8.20
CA ASP A 37 14.13 -1.11 7.76
C ASP A 37 12.71 -1.40 7.25
N ALA A 38 11.78 -1.54 8.21
CA ALA A 38 10.42 -1.95 7.94
C ALA A 38 9.69 -0.97 7.00
N GLN A 39 9.96 0.34 7.13
CA GLN A 39 9.43 1.36 6.23
C GLN A 39 9.87 1.11 4.79
N LYS A 40 11.17 0.93 4.55
CA LYS A 40 11.69 0.66 3.22
C LYS A 40 11.13 -0.63 2.63
N ALA A 41 11.04 -1.69 3.44
CA ALA A 41 10.48 -2.96 3.03
C ALA A 41 9.00 -2.85 2.64
N MET A 42 8.21 -2.12 3.44
CA MET A 42 6.79 -1.88 3.16
C MET A 42 6.60 -1.09 1.87
N LEU A 43 7.40 -0.02 1.68
CA LEU A 43 7.37 0.78 0.44
C LEU A 43 7.72 -0.06 -0.79
N SER A 44 8.82 -0.83 -0.75
CA SER A 44 9.21 -1.67 -1.90
C SER A 44 8.14 -2.71 -2.23
N THR A 45 7.53 -3.28 -1.20
CA THR A 45 6.45 -4.26 -1.32
C THR A 45 5.21 -3.65 -1.97
N CYS A 46 4.81 -2.44 -1.56
CA CYS A 46 3.68 -1.72 -2.13
C CYS A 46 3.90 -1.28 -3.58
N ILE A 47 5.12 -0.92 -3.94
CA ILE A 47 5.48 -0.57 -5.33
C ILE A 47 5.48 -1.82 -6.24
N LYS A 48 5.80 -3.00 -5.69
CA LYS A 48 5.91 -4.25 -6.44
C LYS A 48 4.67 -5.13 -6.43
N GLY A 49 3.71 -4.85 -5.55
CA GLY A 49 2.47 -5.63 -5.47
C GLY A 49 2.58 -6.92 -4.65
N TRP A 50 3.57 -7.08 -3.77
CA TRP A 50 3.74 -8.32 -3.01
C TRP A 50 2.80 -8.40 -1.80
N GLU A 51 1.53 -8.77 -2.04
CA GLU A 51 0.47 -8.88 -1.01
C GLU A 51 0.91 -9.71 0.21
N GLU A 52 1.47 -10.90 -0.02
CA GLU A 52 1.87 -11.80 1.07
C GLU A 52 2.93 -11.17 1.99
N ILE A 53 3.90 -10.46 1.39
CA ILE A 53 4.91 -9.73 2.14
C ILE A 53 4.29 -8.54 2.87
N ALA A 54 3.33 -7.82 2.26
CA ALA A 54 2.64 -6.73 2.93
C ALA A 54 1.91 -7.23 4.19
N VAL A 55 1.25 -8.39 4.09
CA VAL A 55 0.59 -9.03 5.24
C VAL A 55 1.61 -9.43 6.31
N LEU A 56 2.72 -10.08 5.92
CA LEU A 56 3.80 -10.43 6.86
C LEU A 56 4.34 -9.20 7.59
N LEU A 57 4.55 -8.08 6.89
CA LEU A 57 5.04 -6.84 7.48
C LEU A 57 3.99 -6.23 8.44
N LEU A 58 2.72 -6.16 8.02
CA LEU A 58 1.62 -5.64 8.85
C LEU A 58 1.38 -6.47 10.12
N ASP A 59 1.69 -7.76 10.10
CA ASP A 59 1.49 -8.66 11.24
C ASP A 59 2.66 -8.68 12.22
N ASN A 60 3.85 -8.24 11.82
CA ASN A 60 5.08 -8.36 12.62
C ASN A 60 5.73 -7.02 13.00
N PHE A 61 5.29 -5.90 12.42
CA PHE A 61 5.80 -4.57 12.73
C PHE A 61 4.69 -3.60 13.13
N GLU A 62 5.01 -2.64 13.99
CA GLU A 62 4.06 -1.60 14.37
C GLU A 62 3.78 -0.66 13.20
N HIS A 63 2.54 -0.15 13.09
CA HIS A 63 2.16 0.79 12.03
C HIS A 63 3.05 2.05 11.97
N THR A 64 3.57 2.49 13.12
CA THR A 64 4.50 3.62 13.24
C THR A 64 5.86 3.35 12.57
N GLN A 65 6.26 2.08 12.45
CA GLN A 65 7.50 1.68 11.78
C GLN A 65 7.35 1.52 10.27
N LEU A 66 6.13 1.31 9.79
CA LEU A 66 5.84 0.94 8.41
C LEU A 66 5.52 2.14 7.49
N ASP A 67 5.25 3.32 8.05
CA ASP A 67 4.77 4.50 7.30
C ASP A 67 3.60 4.15 6.37
N ILE A 68 2.53 3.66 6.98
CA ILE A 68 1.33 3.18 6.28
C ILE A 68 0.79 4.18 5.27
N CYS A 69 0.77 5.47 5.61
CA CYS A 69 0.18 6.51 4.77
C CYS A 69 0.90 6.52 3.42
N ASN A 70 2.23 6.52 3.45
CA ASN A 70 3.05 6.52 2.24
C ASN A 70 2.98 5.18 1.51
N ALA A 71 2.96 4.06 2.23
CA ALA A 71 2.76 2.72 1.67
C ALA A 71 1.43 2.61 0.89
N LEU A 72 0.33 3.11 1.45
CA LEU A 72 -0.99 3.12 0.81
C LEU A 72 -1.00 4.01 -0.45
N ILE A 73 -0.34 5.17 -0.40
CA ILE A 73 -0.20 6.07 -1.55
C ILE A 73 0.56 5.38 -2.69
N GLU A 74 1.70 4.74 -2.41
CA GLU A 74 2.48 4.07 -3.45
C GLU A 74 1.76 2.84 -4.03
N ALA A 75 1.10 2.04 -3.18
CA ALA A 75 0.28 0.92 -3.64
C ALA A 75 -0.84 1.42 -4.56
N CYS A 76 -1.50 2.52 -4.20
CA CYS A 76 -2.54 3.12 -5.04
C CYS A 76 -1.99 3.68 -6.35
N ARG A 77 -0.82 4.32 -6.31
CA ARG A 77 -0.16 4.89 -7.48
C ARG A 77 0.24 3.82 -8.49
N HIS A 78 0.64 2.64 -8.03
CA HIS A 78 0.98 1.50 -8.89
C HIS A 78 -0.23 0.61 -9.22
N GLY A 79 -1.36 0.82 -8.55
CA GLY A 79 -2.60 0.08 -8.79
C GLY A 79 -2.64 -1.30 -8.17
N GLU A 80 -1.84 -1.53 -7.13
CA GLU A 80 -1.71 -2.81 -6.45
C GLU A 80 -2.91 -3.06 -5.55
N ILE A 81 -4.03 -3.46 -6.16
CA ILE A 81 -5.32 -3.63 -5.50
C ILE A 81 -5.19 -4.56 -4.29
N ASP A 82 -4.54 -5.72 -4.44
CA ASP A 82 -4.46 -6.72 -3.37
C ASP A 82 -3.68 -6.20 -2.15
N VAL A 83 -2.59 -5.47 -2.38
CA VAL A 83 -1.85 -4.78 -1.30
C VAL A 83 -2.71 -3.71 -0.63
N VAL A 84 -3.41 -2.88 -1.41
CA VAL A 84 -4.33 -1.86 -0.86
C VAL A 84 -5.41 -2.51 0.01
N GLN A 85 -5.98 -3.64 -0.43
CA GLN A 85 -6.95 -4.40 0.35
C GLN A 85 -6.35 -4.90 1.66
N ALA A 86 -5.14 -5.48 1.62
CA ALA A 86 -4.45 -5.97 2.80
C ALA A 86 -4.22 -4.85 3.83
N ILE A 87 -3.71 -3.70 3.38
CA ILE A 87 -3.51 -2.51 4.23
C ILE A 87 -4.83 -2.04 4.83
N LEU A 88 -5.87 -1.88 4.01
CA LEU A 88 -7.15 -1.32 4.47
C LEU A 88 -7.89 -2.27 5.44
N ARG A 89 -7.76 -3.60 5.28
CA ARG A 89 -8.35 -4.57 6.22
C ARG A 89 -7.71 -4.54 7.60
N LYS A 90 -6.40 -4.27 7.66
CA LYS A 90 -5.63 -4.29 8.92
C LYS A 90 -5.78 -2.98 9.70
N ILE A 91 -6.04 -1.87 9.03
CA ILE A 91 -5.97 -0.54 9.63
C ILE A 91 -7.37 -0.03 9.90
N LYS A 92 -7.86 -0.20 11.13
CA LYS A 92 -9.27 0.11 11.48
C LYS A 92 -9.60 1.61 11.52
N HIS A 93 -8.60 2.48 11.61
CA HIS A 93 -8.78 3.93 11.69
C HIS A 93 -8.09 4.60 10.50
N HIS A 94 -8.79 4.67 9.38
CA HIS A 94 -8.31 5.45 8.24
C HIS A 94 -8.51 6.94 8.50
N ASN A 95 -7.47 7.74 8.34
CA ASN A 95 -7.65 9.17 8.20
C ASN A 95 -8.20 9.46 6.80
N LEU A 96 -9.28 10.24 6.71
CA LEU A 96 -9.88 10.68 5.44
C LEU A 96 -8.86 11.40 4.56
N LEU A 97 -7.87 12.09 5.16
CA LEU A 97 -6.80 12.76 4.44
C LEU A 97 -5.88 11.77 3.71
N ASP A 98 -5.55 10.64 4.34
CA ASP A 98 -4.67 9.62 3.76
C ASP A 98 -5.36 8.92 2.60
N ILE A 99 -6.65 8.59 2.78
CA ILE A 99 -7.48 8.03 1.71
C ILE A 99 -7.58 9.01 0.53
N LYS A 100 -7.83 10.30 0.79
CA LYS A 100 -7.90 11.32 -0.28
C LYS A 100 -6.59 11.37 -1.06
N THR A 101 -5.47 11.33 -0.37
CA THR A 101 -4.13 11.36 -0.98
C THR A 101 -3.85 10.09 -1.77
N ALA A 102 -4.23 8.93 -1.25
CA ALA A 102 -4.11 7.64 -1.94
C ALA A 102 -4.97 7.58 -3.21
N LEU A 103 -6.22 8.06 -3.15
CA LEU A 103 -7.11 8.17 -4.32
C LEU A 103 -6.54 9.09 -5.40
N ASN A 104 -5.90 10.20 -5.01
CA ASN A 104 -5.19 11.05 -5.96
C ASN A 104 -4.03 10.30 -6.61
N GLY A 105 -3.25 9.54 -5.85
CA GLY A 105 -2.18 8.67 -6.37
C GLY A 105 -2.69 7.68 -7.41
N ALA A 106 -3.82 7.00 -7.15
CA ALA A 106 -4.46 6.10 -8.11
C ALA A 106 -4.87 6.77 -9.44
N CYS A 107 -5.05 8.10 -9.43
CA CYS A 107 -5.41 8.89 -10.60
C CYS A 107 -4.21 9.44 -11.40
N GLU A 108 -2.96 9.23 -10.95
CA GLU A 108 -1.75 9.82 -11.53
C GLU A 108 -1.06 8.93 -12.58
N ASN A 109 -0.68 7.69 -12.25
CA ASN A 109 0.25 6.90 -13.08
C ASN A 109 -0.44 6.03 -14.14
N HIS A 110 -1.49 5.27 -13.80
CA HIS A 110 -2.19 4.42 -14.77
C HIS A 110 -3.71 4.40 -14.62
N MET A 111 -4.25 5.33 -13.82
CA MET A 111 -5.68 5.62 -13.83
C MET A 111 -6.55 4.41 -13.47
N HIS A 112 -6.26 3.84 -12.30
CA HIS A 112 -6.85 2.58 -11.84
C HIS A 112 -8.32 2.75 -11.42
N GLU A 113 -9.23 2.81 -12.40
CA GLU A 113 -10.68 2.98 -12.18
C GLU A 113 -11.21 1.91 -11.20
N ASP A 114 -10.84 0.65 -11.38
CA ASP A 114 -11.32 -0.45 -10.54
C ASP A 114 -10.85 -0.35 -9.08
N LEU A 115 -9.61 0.10 -8.85
CA LEU A 115 -9.10 0.38 -7.51
C LEU A 115 -9.88 1.50 -6.83
N VAL A 116 -10.10 2.61 -7.54
CA VAL A 116 -10.86 3.75 -7.02
C VAL A 116 -12.28 3.33 -6.65
N LEU A 117 -12.95 2.57 -7.53
CA LEU A 117 -14.28 2.03 -7.25
C LEU A 117 -14.30 1.10 -6.04
N TRP A 118 -13.27 0.26 -5.89
CA TRP A 118 -13.14 -0.62 -4.74
C TRP A 118 -12.99 0.18 -3.45
N ILE A 119 -12.09 1.17 -3.41
CA ILE A 119 -11.87 2.02 -2.24
C ILE A 119 -13.20 2.68 -1.85
N LEU A 120 -13.85 3.38 -2.79
CA LEU A 120 -15.12 4.09 -2.54
C LEU A 120 -16.29 3.18 -2.17
N LYS A 121 -16.22 1.88 -2.48
CA LYS A 121 -17.24 0.91 -2.06
C LYS A 121 -17.06 0.47 -0.61
N ASN A 122 -15.82 0.44 -0.12
CA ASN A 122 -15.46 -0.13 1.18
C ASN A 122 -15.22 0.93 2.27
N ILE A 123 -15.22 2.22 1.92
CA ILE A 123 -15.10 3.33 2.87
C ILE A 123 -16.35 4.20 2.86
N ASP A 124 -16.65 4.79 4.02
CA ASP A 124 -17.56 5.93 4.09
C ASP A 124 -16.84 7.17 3.51
N HIS A 125 -17.30 7.59 2.33
CA HIS A 125 -16.70 8.66 1.54
C HIS A 125 -17.59 9.91 1.47
N GLU A 126 -18.64 10.02 2.28
CA GLU A 126 -19.55 11.18 2.26
C GLU A 126 -18.81 12.49 2.54
N GLN A 127 -17.78 12.46 3.37
CA GLN A 127 -16.95 13.62 3.71
C GLN A 127 -15.74 13.79 2.79
N LEU A 128 -15.55 12.90 1.81
CA LEU A 128 -14.35 12.88 0.99
C LEU A 128 -14.49 13.77 -0.25
N ASP A 129 -13.57 14.70 -0.42
CA ASP A 129 -13.52 15.56 -1.61
C ASP A 129 -13.03 14.77 -2.84
N LEU A 130 -13.99 14.38 -3.67
CA LEU A 130 -13.77 13.64 -4.93
C LEU A 130 -13.57 14.54 -6.14
N THR A 131 -13.39 15.86 -5.97
CA THR A 131 -13.33 16.81 -7.11
C THR A 131 -12.22 16.44 -8.11
N ASN A 132 -11.05 16.05 -7.62
CA ASN A 132 -9.95 15.64 -8.49
C ASN A 132 -10.23 14.31 -9.21
N VAL A 133 -10.75 13.31 -8.48
CA VAL A 133 -11.13 12.01 -9.01
C VAL A 133 -12.19 12.16 -10.10
N ARG A 134 -13.24 12.95 -9.85
CA ARG A 134 -14.29 13.26 -10.84
C ARG A 134 -13.73 13.92 -12.09
N ARG A 135 -12.86 14.92 -11.94
CA ARG A 135 -12.22 15.62 -13.07
C ARG A 135 -11.42 14.64 -13.95
N LYS A 136 -10.65 13.75 -13.32
CA LYS A 136 -9.85 12.72 -14.00
C LYS A 136 -10.74 11.65 -14.65
N ALA A 137 -11.77 11.19 -13.96
CA ALA A 137 -12.76 10.24 -14.45
C ALA A 137 -13.46 10.73 -15.73
N VAL A 138 -13.82 12.02 -15.80
CA VAL A 138 -14.38 12.63 -17.01
C VAL A 138 -13.35 12.67 -18.14
N ARG A 139 -12.16 13.22 -17.85
CA ARG A 139 -11.10 13.39 -18.85
C ARG A 139 -10.69 12.07 -19.50
N HIS A 140 -10.77 10.96 -18.78
CA HIS A 140 -10.34 9.65 -19.23
C HIS A 140 -11.49 8.64 -19.39
N ASN A 141 -12.74 9.13 -19.40
CA ASN A 141 -13.93 8.35 -19.70
C ASN A 141 -14.12 7.09 -18.83
N TRP A 142 -13.94 7.22 -17.51
CA TRP A 142 -14.21 6.16 -16.54
C TRP A 142 -15.71 5.88 -16.44
N ARG A 143 -16.20 4.96 -17.28
CA ARG A 143 -17.63 4.70 -17.45
C ARG A 143 -18.28 4.19 -16.17
N LYS A 144 -17.62 3.26 -15.46
CA LYS A 144 -18.17 2.64 -14.24
C LYS A 144 -18.22 3.68 -13.12
N PHE A 145 -17.16 4.49 -12.98
CA PHE A 145 -17.13 5.59 -12.03
C PHE A 145 -18.22 6.62 -12.32
N ASN A 146 -18.29 7.10 -13.56
CA ASN A 146 -19.24 8.15 -13.96
C ASN A 146 -20.70 7.69 -13.77
N PHE A 147 -21.01 6.43 -14.10
CA PHE A 147 -22.34 5.87 -13.87
C PHE A 147 -22.76 5.91 -12.40
N LYS A 148 -21.82 5.73 -11.46
CA LYS A 148 -22.12 5.55 -10.04
C LYS A 148 -21.91 6.79 -9.18
N TYR A 149 -20.95 7.66 -9.54
CA TYR A 149 -20.46 8.74 -8.67
C TYR A 149 -20.49 10.15 -9.30
N GLN A 150 -20.92 10.27 -10.56
CA GLN A 150 -21.26 11.55 -11.19
C GLN A 150 -22.78 11.78 -11.07
N ARG A 151 -23.18 12.61 -10.09
CA ARG A 151 -24.44 13.35 -10.10
C ARG A 151 -24.10 14.83 -10.06
#